data_AF-A0A078ARC4-F1
#
_entry.id   AF-A0A078ARC4-F1
#
_cell.length_a   1.000
_cell.length_b   1.000
_cell.length_c   1.000
_cell.angle_alpha   90.00
_cell.angle_beta   90.00
_cell.angle_gamma   90.00
#
_symmetry.space_group_name_H-M   'P 1'
#
loop_
_entity.id
_entity.type
_entity.pdbx_description
1 polymer ?
#
loop_
_entity_poly.entity_id
_entity_poly.type
_entity_poly.pdbx_seq_one_letter_code
_entity_poly.pdbx_strand_id
1 'polypeptide(L)'
;MLSQKSDSMFSQSQQMRYDSDQDNDMAMVHMKQNQMDLEIIHEDEKNIIKHFDQKIKHKEQISTHTAFAQMKYFLGCGFNLLLYGVGSKRKFINNFIAKNKLGQNIIIINGFHSGANIKSLTNPLIKLIWKQLSQKIQSVSSNDVISEIIEILDKLRQNELDFIYIVIHSFDISQLKQKDLMRLITKLSQTRIIKFIMSVDQIRAGLIWSETDLDYLNFYCIQVNTFEDFDVELEYQPPLFNIQDNNEDFGLEFILQSMTVTQRKIIKQIAEFQVDDQNPKGSGCSIKELLIMCVEKMIALSQQQIKEMLREAIDHKLIIERPDAKGKIIYQIENPLQVIEKLSNLNLDY
;
A
#
# COMPACT_ATOMS: atom_id res chain seq x y z
N MET A 1 0.47 20.27 -31.19
CA MET A 1 1.25 19.79 -30.03
C MET A 1 0.67 18.56 -29.36
N LEU A 2 -0.66 18.33 -29.35
CA LEU A 2 -1.26 17.08 -28.82
C LEU A 2 -1.06 15.86 -29.73
N SER A 3 -1.04 16.01 -31.08
CA SER A 3 -0.84 14.87 -32.00
C SER A 3 0.60 14.34 -32.02
N GLN A 4 1.61 15.20 -31.83
CA GLN A 4 3.01 14.75 -31.81
C GLN A 4 3.36 13.91 -30.55
N LYS A 5 2.61 14.08 -29.45
CA LYS A 5 2.81 13.29 -28.22
C LYS A 5 2.10 11.95 -28.25
N SER A 6 0.95 11.83 -28.93
CA SER A 6 0.32 10.53 -29.15
C SER A 6 1.18 9.65 -30.05
N ASP A 7 1.75 10.22 -31.12
CA ASP A 7 2.57 9.48 -32.07
C ASP A 7 3.89 9.01 -31.43
N SER A 8 4.51 9.80 -30.54
CA SER A 8 5.70 9.38 -29.78
C SER A 8 5.41 8.26 -28.78
N MET A 9 4.19 8.21 -28.23
CA MET A 9 3.78 7.16 -27.28
C MET A 9 3.47 5.85 -28.01
N PHE A 10 2.92 5.93 -29.23
CA PHE A 10 2.74 4.78 -30.12
C PHE A 10 4.06 4.26 -30.71
N SER A 11 5.05 5.12 -30.96
CA SER A 11 6.36 4.68 -31.44
C SER A 11 7.21 4.02 -30.35
N GLN A 12 7.18 4.53 -29.11
CA GLN A 12 7.90 3.91 -27.98
C GLN A 12 7.37 2.54 -27.60
N SER A 13 6.06 2.30 -27.77
CA SER A 13 5.46 0.98 -27.51
C SER A 13 5.79 -0.07 -28.58
N GLN A 14 6.21 0.33 -29.79
CA GLN A 14 6.65 -0.58 -30.85
C GLN A 14 8.15 -0.92 -30.76
N GLN A 15 9.00 -0.02 -30.24
CA GLN A 15 10.45 -0.27 -30.12
C GLN A 15 10.82 -1.22 -28.98
N MET A 16 10.00 -1.37 -27.93
CA MET A 16 10.25 -2.27 -26.80
C MET A 16 10.02 -3.78 -27.10
N ARG A 17 9.96 -4.20 -28.37
CA ARG A 17 9.75 -5.61 -28.76
C ARG A 17 11.00 -6.33 -29.30
N TYR A 18 12.14 -5.66 -29.38
CA TYR A 18 13.40 -6.27 -29.80
C TYR A 18 14.54 -5.68 -28.98
N ASP A 19 14.89 -6.37 -27.88
CA ASP A 19 16.21 -6.41 -27.22
C ASP A 19 16.02 -7.10 -25.86
N SER A 20 16.07 -8.44 -25.84
CA SER A 20 15.83 -9.26 -24.63
C SER A 20 16.99 -10.15 -24.21
N ASP A 21 18.21 -9.93 -24.72
CA ASP A 21 19.31 -10.92 -24.57
C ASP A 21 20.60 -10.37 -23.92
N GLN A 22 20.61 -9.20 -23.26
CA GLN A 22 21.82 -8.67 -22.61
C GLN A 22 21.76 -8.48 -21.08
N ASP A 23 20.60 -8.69 -20.43
CA ASP A 23 20.44 -8.40 -18.99
C ASP A 23 20.83 -9.54 -18.03
N ASN A 24 21.17 -10.73 -18.54
CA ASN A 24 21.39 -11.91 -17.69
C ASN A 24 22.78 -12.00 -17.03
N ASP A 25 23.80 -11.27 -17.49
CA ASP A 25 25.16 -11.41 -16.96
C ASP A 25 25.46 -10.50 -15.74
N MET A 26 24.65 -9.47 -15.49
CA MET A 26 24.83 -8.54 -14.36
C MET A 26 24.24 -9.05 -13.03
N ALA A 27 23.35 -10.05 -13.07
CA ALA A 27 22.66 -10.55 -11.88
C ALA A 27 23.52 -11.47 -11.00
N MET A 28 24.57 -12.09 -11.56
CA MET A 28 25.40 -13.10 -10.87
C MET A 28 26.51 -12.51 -9.98
N VAL A 29 26.82 -11.21 -10.11
CA VAL A 29 27.94 -10.58 -9.38
C VAL A 29 27.52 -9.98 -8.03
N HIS A 30 26.22 -9.73 -7.80
CA HIS A 30 25.75 -8.97 -6.65
C HIS A 30 25.35 -9.77 -5.39
N MET A 31 25.46 -11.11 -5.38
CA MET A 31 24.89 -11.93 -4.29
C MET A 31 25.81 -12.23 -3.10
N LYS A 32 27.05 -11.72 -3.02
CA LYS A 32 27.99 -12.06 -1.93
C LYS A 32 28.14 -11.03 -0.80
N GLN A 33 27.39 -9.93 -0.77
CA GLN A 33 27.65 -8.83 0.20
C GLN A 33 26.48 -8.40 1.10
N ASN A 34 25.31 -9.05 1.05
CA ASN A 34 24.08 -8.47 1.63
C ASN A 34 23.88 -8.59 3.17
N GLN A 35 24.92 -8.76 3.98
CA GLN A 35 24.77 -8.67 5.46
C GLN A 35 25.62 -7.57 6.12
N MET A 36 26.60 -6.98 5.42
CA MET A 36 27.33 -5.80 5.91
C MET A 36 26.78 -4.47 5.35
N ASP A 37 25.88 -4.51 4.35
CA ASP A 37 25.55 -3.33 3.54
C ASP A 37 24.43 -2.45 4.12
N LEU A 38 23.59 -2.93 5.04
CA LEU A 38 22.46 -2.12 5.54
C LEU A 38 22.88 -0.91 6.40
N GLU A 39 24.01 -0.99 7.10
CA GLU A 39 24.55 0.15 7.87
C GLU A 39 25.40 1.10 6.99
N ILE A 40 26.03 0.57 5.93
CA ILE A 40 26.86 1.35 4.99
C ILE A 40 25.98 2.19 4.04
N ILE A 41 24.80 1.69 3.66
CA ILE A 41 23.86 2.40 2.77
C ILE A 41 23.41 3.75 3.34
N HIS A 42 23.21 3.88 4.65
CA HIS A 42 22.73 5.13 5.25
C HIS A 42 23.78 6.26 5.32
N GLU A 43 25.08 5.95 5.39
CA GLU A 43 26.13 6.98 5.33
C GLU A 43 26.45 7.42 3.89
N ASP A 44 26.30 6.52 2.91
CA ASP A 44 26.56 6.80 1.48
C ASP A 44 25.38 7.44 0.73
N GLU A 45 24.16 7.42 1.27
CA GLU A 45 22.97 8.06 0.66
C GLU A 45 23.19 9.54 0.30
N LYS A 46 23.96 10.28 1.11
CA LYS A 46 24.28 11.70 0.86
C LYS A 46 25.09 11.91 -0.41
N ASN A 47 25.94 10.94 -0.76
CA ASN A 47 26.78 10.97 -1.97
C ASN A 47 26.06 10.41 -3.20
N ILE A 48 25.05 9.56 -2.99
CA ILE A 48 24.25 8.92 -4.05
C ILE A 48 23.17 9.88 -4.60
N ILE A 49 22.58 10.73 -3.73
CA ILE A 49 21.48 11.60 -4.13
C ILE A 49 22.01 12.83 -4.88
N LYS A 50 21.79 12.87 -6.20
CA LYS A 50 22.11 14.04 -7.04
C LYS A 50 21.48 15.32 -6.47
N HIS A 51 22.30 16.36 -6.36
CA HIS A 51 21.89 17.71 -5.95
C HIS A 51 21.27 17.81 -4.54
N PHE A 52 21.69 16.94 -3.60
CA PHE A 52 21.20 16.93 -2.23
C PHE A 52 21.17 18.31 -1.54
N ASP A 53 22.27 19.06 -1.62
CA ASP A 53 22.36 20.41 -1.02
C ASP A 53 21.36 21.41 -1.62
N GLN A 54 21.09 21.31 -2.91
CA GLN A 54 20.13 22.19 -3.59
C GLN A 54 18.70 21.85 -3.16
N LYS A 55 18.39 20.55 -3.00
CA LYS A 55 17.10 20.08 -2.49
C LYS A 55 16.85 20.59 -1.05
N ILE A 56 17.86 20.53 -0.18
CA ILE A 56 17.76 21.05 1.19
C ILE A 56 17.50 22.56 1.19
N LYS A 57 18.31 23.33 0.45
CA LYS A 57 18.12 24.80 0.36
C LYS A 57 16.74 25.16 -0.16
N HIS A 58 16.26 24.45 -1.17
CA HIS A 58 14.92 24.66 -1.72
C HIS A 58 13.83 24.37 -0.67
N LYS A 59 13.94 23.27 0.08
CA LYS A 59 13.01 22.93 1.15
C LYS A 59 12.97 23.98 2.27
N GLU A 60 14.12 24.53 2.63
CA GLU A 60 14.22 25.63 3.61
C GLU A 60 13.55 26.91 3.11
N GLN A 61 13.73 27.24 1.83
CA GLN A 61 13.06 28.38 1.18
C GLN A 61 11.53 28.24 1.14
N ILE A 62 11.02 27.04 0.87
CA ILE A 62 9.57 26.79 0.88
C ILE A 62 9.02 26.84 2.31
N SER A 63 9.78 26.37 3.31
CA SER A 63 9.37 26.33 4.71
C SER A 63 9.53 27.68 5.44
N THR A 64 9.48 28.78 4.69
CA THR A 64 9.62 30.14 5.20
C THR A 64 8.39 30.57 6.01
N HIS A 65 8.64 31.42 7.01
CA HIS A 65 7.59 31.95 7.88
C HIS A 65 6.52 32.73 7.09
N THR A 66 6.89 33.35 5.97
CA THR A 66 5.98 34.09 5.09
C THR A 66 4.99 33.16 4.39
N ALA A 67 5.45 32.04 3.81
CA ALA A 67 4.59 31.05 3.18
C ALA A 67 3.58 30.46 4.19
N PHE A 68 4.05 30.15 5.40
CA PHE A 68 3.17 29.67 6.47
C PHE A 68 2.18 30.72 6.97
N ALA A 69 2.56 32.00 7.01
CA ALA A 69 1.62 33.07 7.33
C ALA A 69 0.54 33.24 6.26
N GLN A 70 0.91 33.14 4.97
CA GLN A 70 -0.05 33.18 3.85
C GLN A 70 -1.03 32.01 3.91
N MET A 71 -0.54 30.78 4.11
CA MET A 71 -1.39 29.60 4.27
C MET A 71 -2.39 29.77 5.41
N LYS A 72 -1.95 30.29 6.56
CA LYS A 72 -2.81 30.58 7.70
C LYS A 72 -3.85 31.65 7.39
N TYR A 73 -3.47 32.68 6.64
CA TYR A 73 -4.38 33.73 6.19
C TYR A 73 -5.49 33.18 5.29
N PHE A 74 -5.16 32.38 4.28
CA PHE A 74 -6.16 31.76 3.40
C PHE A 74 -7.13 30.84 4.17
N LEU A 75 -6.63 30.06 5.14
CA LEU A 75 -7.49 29.28 6.04
C LEU A 75 -8.46 30.18 6.83
N GLY A 76 -7.98 31.32 7.33
CA GLY A 76 -8.80 32.31 8.04
C GLY A 76 -9.85 32.98 7.14
N CYS A 77 -9.56 33.16 5.86
CA CYS A 77 -10.52 33.64 4.86
C CYS A 77 -11.59 32.60 4.48
N GLY A 78 -11.45 31.36 4.96
CA GLY A 78 -12.42 30.29 4.72
C GLY A 78 -12.08 29.35 3.57
N PHE A 79 -10.92 29.50 2.93
CA PHE A 79 -10.43 28.54 1.94
C PHE A 79 -9.93 27.26 2.62
N ASN A 80 -10.08 26.14 1.94
CA ASN A 80 -9.38 24.90 2.29
C ASN A 80 -8.04 24.85 1.55
N LEU A 81 -7.04 24.16 2.09
CA LEU A 81 -5.72 24.08 1.45
C LEU A 81 -5.54 22.73 0.76
N LEU A 82 -5.07 22.77 -0.49
CA LEU A 82 -4.67 21.59 -1.25
C LEU A 82 -3.19 21.69 -1.62
N LEU A 83 -2.37 20.81 -1.07
CA LEU A 83 -0.93 20.76 -1.33
C LEU A 83 -0.62 19.67 -2.35
N TYR A 84 0.03 20.05 -3.45
CA TYR A 84 0.46 19.14 -4.50
C TYR A 84 1.93 19.42 -4.85
N GLY A 85 2.60 18.45 -5.47
CA GLY A 85 4.01 18.60 -5.87
C GLY A 85 4.82 17.35 -5.58
N VAL A 86 6.10 17.41 -5.95
CA VAL A 86 7.02 16.28 -5.92
C VAL A 86 7.59 16.05 -4.52
N GLY A 87 7.54 14.79 -4.07
CA GLY A 87 8.05 14.33 -2.77
C GLY A 87 7.01 14.34 -1.65
N SER A 88 7.38 13.73 -0.52
CA SER A 88 6.50 13.67 0.66
C SER A 88 6.25 15.07 1.23
N LYS A 89 4.97 15.41 1.43
CA LYS A 89 4.52 16.70 1.98
C LYS A 89 4.22 16.62 3.48
N ARG A 90 4.32 15.43 4.07
CA ARG A 90 3.91 15.17 5.46
C ARG A 90 4.71 16.02 6.45
N LYS A 91 6.05 16.02 6.34
CA LYS A 91 6.91 16.83 7.21
C LYS A 91 6.64 18.33 7.06
N PHE A 92 6.39 18.79 5.84
CA PHE A 92 6.05 20.20 5.58
C PHE A 92 4.75 20.62 6.27
N ILE A 93 3.69 19.82 6.15
CA ILE A 93 2.40 20.09 6.77
C ILE A 93 2.49 20.03 8.31
N ASN A 94 3.20 19.05 8.85
CA ASN A 94 3.42 18.95 10.30
C ASN A 94 4.20 20.15 10.85
N ASN A 95 5.21 20.62 10.12
CA ASN A 95 5.96 21.83 10.45
C ASN A 95 5.07 23.08 10.39
N PHE A 96 4.21 23.19 9.39
CA PHE A 96 3.23 24.28 9.29
C PHE A 96 2.32 24.32 10.52
N ILE A 97 1.77 23.16 10.92
CA ILE A 97 0.91 23.02 12.09
C ILE A 97 1.64 23.44 13.37
N ALA A 98 2.84 22.90 13.59
CA ALA A 98 3.64 23.16 14.79
C ALA A 98 4.06 24.63 14.90
N LYS A 99 4.56 25.24 13.81
CA LYS A 99 5.05 26.64 13.83
C LYS A 99 3.92 27.65 14.03
N ASN A 100 2.78 27.43 13.37
CA ASN A 100 1.65 28.37 13.47
C ASN A 100 0.77 28.19 14.70
N LYS A 101 1.08 27.18 15.54
CA LYS A 101 0.30 26.77 16.71
C LYS A 101 -1.19 26.71 16.35
N LEU A 102 -1.51 26.06 15.24
CA LEU A 102 -2.90 25.73 14.93
C LEU A 102 -3.43 24.96 16.16
N GLY A 103 -4.58 25.37 16.69
CA GLY A 103 -5.01 25.08 18.06
C GLY A 103 -5.16 23.61 18.43
N GLN A 104 -5.72 23.32 19.61
CA GLN A 104 -5.83 21.93 20.11
C GLN A 104 -6.77 21.02 19.31
N ASN A 105 -7.58 21.57 18.40
CA ASN A 105 -8.61 20.84 17.66
C ASN A 105 -8.13 20.44 16.26
N ILE A 106 -7.11 19.58 16.20
CA ILE A 106 -6.58 19.06 14.94
C ILE A 106 -6.85 17.56 14.85
N ILE A 107 -7.42 17.13 13.73
CA ILE A 107 -7.58 15.73 13.37
C ILE A 107 -6.63 15.44 12.21
N ILE A 108 -5.68 14.54 12.41
CA ILE A 108 -4.75 14.09 11.36
C ILE A 108 -5.19 12.71 10.88
N ILE A 109 -5.41 12.58 9.58
CA ILE A 109 -5.78 11.34 8.90
C ILE A 109 -4.68 11.00 7.91
N ASN A 110 -4.09 9.83 8.09
CA ASN A 110 -3.11 9.28 7.16
C ASN A 110 -3.83 8.51 6.07
N GLY A 111 -3.96 9.13 4.89
CA GLY A 111 -4.71 8.57 3.79
C GLY A 111 -4.13 7.27 3.29
N PHE A 112 -2.81 7.13 3.19
CA PHE A 112 -2.13 5.90 2.74
C PHE A 112 -2.39 4.65 3.60
N HIS A 113 -2.98 4.77 4.81
CA HIS A 113 -3.28 3.61 5.65
C HIS A 113 -4.53 2.86 5.17
N SER A 114 -4.45 1.52 5.10
CA SER A 114 -5.55 0.67 4.63
C SER A 114 -6.80 0.70 5.53
N GLY A 115 -6.66 1.09 6.80
CA GLY A 115 -7.77 1.31 7.73
C GLY A 115 -8.45 2.68 7.66
N ALA A 116 -8.01 3.58 6.78
CA ALA A 116 -8.57 4.93 6.66
C ALA A 116 -9.95 4.90 6.00
N ASN A 117 -10.98 4.95 6.83
CA ASN A 117 -12.40 4.81 6.45
C ASN A 117 -13.21 6.02 6.91
N ILE A 118 -14.47 6.13 6.49
CA ILE A 118 -15.40 7.19 6.96
C ILE A 118 -15.39 7.33 8.49
N LYS A 119 -15.34 6.19 9.20
CA LYS A 119 -15.28 6.13 10.67
C LYS A 119 -14.02 6.74 11.28
N SER A 120 -12.89 6.73 10.56
CA SER A 120 -11.65 7.36 11.05
C SER A 120 -11.75 8.88 11.05
N LEU A 121 -12.68 9.47 10.29
CA LEU A 121 -12.99 10.89 10.35
C LEU A 121 -14.14 11.19 11.33
N THR A 122 -15.24 10.44 11.26
CA THR A 122 -16.44 10.74 12.06
C THR A 122 -16.22 10.54 13.56
N ASN A 123 -15.55 9.45 13.98
CA ASN A 123 -15.38 9.15 15.41
C ASN A 123 -14.53 10.21 16.15
N PRO A 124 -13.36 10.65 15.63
CA PRO A 124 -12.62 11.76 16.24
C PRO A 124 -13.40 13.07 16.23
N LEU A 125 -14.14 13.35 15.15
CA LEU A 125 -14.93 14.56 15.03
C LEU A 125 -16.04 14.62 16.10
N ILE A 126 -16.79 13.52 16.28
CA ILE A 126 -17.80 13.38 17.34
C ILE A 126 -17.19 13.62 18.71
N LYS A 127 -16.02 13.04 18.99
CA LYS A 127 -15.32 13.22 20.28
C LYS A 127 -14.91 14.67 20.51
N LEU A 128 -14.40 15.36 19.49
CA LEU A 128 -14.02 16.77 19.60
C LEU A 128 -15.23 17.68 19.82
N ILE A 129 -16.29 17.46 19.04
CA ILE A 129 -17.56 18.20 19.16
C ILE A 129 -18.15 17.98 20.56
N TRP A 130 -18.16 16.74 21.06
CA TRP A 130 -18.64 16.44 22.40
C TRP A 130 -17.78 17.14 23.48
N LYS A 131 -16.45 17.15 23.32
CA LYS A 131 -15.54 17.84 24.25
C LYS A 131 -15.80 19.35 24.29
N GLN A 132 -16.08 19.98 23.15
CA GLN A 132 -16.29 21.43 23.07
C GLN A 132 -17.72 21.86 23.46
N LEU A 133 -18.73 21.11 23.06
CA LEU A 133 -20.14 21.54 23.19
C LEU A 133 -20.90 20.81 24.30
N SER A 134 -20.33 19.76 24.88
CA SER A 134 -20.99 18.91 25.89
C SER A 134 -22.35 18.32 25.44
N GLN A 135 -22.66 18.36 24.15
CA GLN A 135 -23.87 17.77 23.57
C GLN A 135 -23.62 16.31 23.17
N LYS A 136 -24.55 15.42 23.53
CA LYS A 136 -24.52 14.02 23.12
C LYS A 136 -25.18 13.88 21.74
N ILE A 137 -24.40 13.45 20.76
CA ILE A 137 -24.90 13.02 19.45
C ILE A 137 -25.59 11.66 19.65
N GLN A 138 -26.87 11.57 19.29
CA GLN A 138 -27.72 10.38 19.56
C GLN A 138 -27.89 9.45 18.35
N SER A 139 -27.39 9.83 17.19
CA SER A 139 -27.65 9.14 15.92
C SER A 139 -27.00 7.76 15.80
N VAL A 140 -27.71 6.86 15.11
CA VAL A 140 -27.41 5.43 15.00
C VAL A 140 -26.71 5.08 13.67
N SER A 141 -26.86 5.92 12.63
CA SER A 141 -26.30 5.70 11.30
C SER A 141 -25.23 6.76 10.94
N SER A 142 -24.20 6.37 10.20
CA SER A 142 -23.07 7.25 9.86
C SER A 142 -23.52 8.53 9.14
N ASN A 143 -24.51 8.45 8.25
CA ASN A 143 -25.00 9.59 7.45
C ASN A 143 -25.87 10.55 8.27
N ASP A 144 -26.62 10.04 9.23
CA ASP A 144 -27.45 10.87 10.11
C ASP A 144 -26.58 11.63 11.12
N VAL A 145 -25.52 10.98 11.62
CA VAL A 145 -24.51 11.63 12.47
C VAL A 145 -23.88 12.85 11.79
N ILE A 146 -23.61 12.75 10.49
CA ILE A 146 -22.99 13.84 9.73
C ILE A 146 -23.95 15.02 9.59
N SER A 147 -25.22 14.75 9.26
CA SER A 147 -26.23 15.80 9.12
C SER A 147 -26.48 16.49 10.46
N GLU A 148 -26.54 15.73 11.55
CA GLU A 148 -26.66 16.25 12.91
C GLU A 148 -25.44 17.10 13.30
N ILE A 149 -24.22 16.65 12.97
CA ILE A 149 -22.99 17.44 13.17
C ILE A 149 -23.05 18.76 12.42
N ILE A 150 -23.46 18.75 11.14
CA ILE A 150 -23.53 19.96 10.34
C ILE A 150 -24.58 20.92 10.91
N GLU A 151 -25.76 20.42 11.27
CA GLU A 151 -26.78 21.26 11.92
C GLU A 151 -26.29 21.88 13.23
N ILE A 152 -25.57 21.11 14.04
CA ILE A 152 -24.97 21.62 15.28
C ILE A 152 -23.96 22.73 14.96
N LEU A 153 -23.07 22.49 13.99
CA LEU A 153 -22.03 23.44 13.58
C LEU A 153 -22.60 24.71 12.94
N ASP A 154 -23.66 24.61 12.15
CA ASP A 154 -24.32 25.75 11.50
C ASP A 154 -25.11 26.61 12.49
N LYS A 155 -25.64 26.00 13.56
CA LYS A 155 -26.32 26.73 14.65
C LYS A 155 -25.34 27.53 15.51
N LEU A 156 -24.06 27.19 15.49
CA LEU A 156 -23.03 27.84 16.32
C LEU A 156 -22.46 29.07 15.61
N ARG A 157 -22.41 30.19 16.34
CA ARG A 157 -21.81 31.43 15.79
C ARG A 157 -20.29 31.31 15.82
N GLN A 158 -19.64 31.89 14.81
CA GLN A 158 -18.16 31.90 14.65
C GLN A 158 -17.39 32.43 15.87
N ASN A 159 -18.03 33.18 16.77
CA ASN A 159 -17.37 33.78 17.93
C ASN A 159 -17.34 32.88 19.17
N GLU A 160 -17.99 31.71 19.14
CA GLU A 160 -18.12 30.82 20.30
C GLU A 160 -17.16 29.61 20.27
N LEU A 161 -16.52 29.31 19.14
CA LEU A 161 -15.63 28.15 18.98
C LEU A 161 -14.35 28.45 18.19
N ASP A 162 -13.27 27.80 18.62
CA ASP A 162 -12.03 27.69 17.84
C ASP A 162 -12.23 26.84 16.57
N PHE A 163 -11.54 27.18 15.48
CA PHE A 163 -11.54 26.40 14.25
C PHE A 163 -11.10 24.94 14.48
N ILE A 164 -11.76 24.02 13.78
CA ILE A 164 -11.39 22.59 13.76
C ILE A 164 -10.63 22.33 12.46
N TYR A 165 -9.38 21.90 12.57
CA TYR A 165 -8.54 21.60 11.41
C TYR A 165 -8.52 20.10 11.14
N ILE A 166 -8.88 19.70 9.93
CA ILE A 166 -8.77 18.31 9.47
C ILE A 166 -7.64 18.25 8.45
N VAL A 167 -6.61 17.49 8.78
CA VAL A 167 -5.42 17.29 7.96
C VAL A 167 -5.49 15.91 7.35
N ILE A 168 -5.45 15.82 6.03
CA ILE A 168 -5.49 14.54 5.32
C ILE A 168 -4.22 14.40 4.48
N HIS A 169 -3.34 13.49 4.89
CA HIS A 169 -2.14 13.14 4.12
C HIS A 169 -2.49 12.16 3.01
N SER A 170 -1.85 12.32 1.85
CA SER A 170 -1.97 11.46 0.66
C SER A 170 -3.39 10.97 0.37
N PHE A 171 -4.31 11.91 0.14
CA PHE A 171 -5.74 11.62 -0.06
C PHE A 171 -6.01 10.68 -1.25
N ASP A 172 -5.12 10.68 -2.23
CA ASP A 172 -5.20 9.98 -3.50
C ASP A 172 -4.70 8.52 -3.46
N ILE A 173 -4.07 8.07 -2.38
CA ILE A 173 -3.39 6.77 -2.34
C ILE A 173 -4.32 5.62 -1.91
N SER A 174 -5.49 5.89 -1.35
CA SER A 174 -6.26 4.86 -0.61
C SER A 174 -7.75 4.78 -0.88
N GLN A 175 -8.44 3.99 -0.05
CA GLN A 175 -9.90 3.82 0.01
C GLN A 175 -10.66 5.15 0.26
N LEU A 176 -9.96 6.24 0.57
CA LEU A 176 -10.55 7.57 0.68
C LEU A 176 -11.16 8.08 -0.65
N LYS A 177 -10.90 7.42 -1.79
CA LYS A 177 -11.61 7.66 -3.07
C LYS A 177 -13.08 7.24 -3.08
N GLN A 178 -13.56 6.57 -2.02
CA GLN A 178 -14.97 6.20 -1.92
C GLN A 178 -15.87 7.45 -2.02
N LYS A 179 -16.89 7.36 -2.89
CA LYS A 179 -17.84 8.46 -3.13
C LYS A 179 -18.53 8.95 -1.86
N ASP A 180 -18.77 8.06 -0.91
CA ASP A 180 -19.43 8.39 0.35
C ASP A 180 -18.53 9.23 1.27
N LEU A 181 -17.23 8.97 1.30
CA LEU A 181 -16.30 9.82 2.02
C LEU A 181 -16.16 11.18 1.35
N MET A 182 -16.05 11.22 0.02
CA MET A 182 -15.99 12.50 -0.69
C MET A 182 -17.21 13.36 -0.35
N ARG A 183 -18.42 12.80 -0.46
CA ARG A 183 -19.66 13.48 -0.06
C ARG A 183 -19.63 13.98 1.37
N LEU A 184 -19.06 13.21 2.31
CA LEU A 184 -18.85 13.65 3.68
C LEU A 184 -17.93 14.87 3.75
N ILE A 185 -16.73 14.80 3.15
CA ILE A 185 -15.75 15.88 3.17
C ILE A 185 -16.35 17.15 2.55
N THR A 186 -17.00 17.01 1.39
CA THR A 186 -17.67 18.11 0.67
C THR A 186 -18.77 18.76 1.51
N LYS A 187 -19.53 17.99 2.29
CA LYS A 187 -20.53 18.54 3.22
C LYS A 187 -19.89 19.25 4.41
N LEU A 188 -18.84 18.67 4.99
CA LEU A 188 -18.13 19.28 6.12
C LEU A 188 -17.39 20.55 5.72
N SER A 189 -16.88 20.63 4.49
CA SER A 189 -16.13 21.80 3.99
C SER A 189 -16.98 23.05 3.82
N GLN A 190 -18.30 22.88 3.67
CA GLN A 190 -19.26 23.99 3.62
C GLN A 190 -19.40 24.68 4.99
N THR A 191 -19.10 23.99 6.08
CA THR A 191 -19.17 24.58 7.42
C THR A 191 -18.07 25.61 7.61
N ARG A 192 -18.37 26.71 8.30
CA ARG A 192 -17.39 27.79 8.50
C ARG A 192 -16.32 27.45 9.54
N ILE A 193 -16.61 26.51 10.44
CA ILE A 193 -15.78 26.14 11.60
C ILE A 193 -14.71 25.12 11.20
N ILE A 194 -15.03 24.18 10.31
CA ILE A 194 -14.11 23.15 9.86
C ILE A 194 -13.26 23.69 8.71
N LYS A 195 -11.96 23.38 8.74
CA LYS A 195 -11.01 23.71 7.68
C LYS A 195 -10.19 22.49 7.30
N PHE A 196 -10.05 22.24 6.01
CA PHE A 196 -9.29 21.12 5.47
C PHE A 196 -7.90 21.54 5.01
N ILE A 197 -6.91 20.71 5.32
CA ILE A 197 -5.55 20.78 4.78
C ILE A 197 -5.26 19.41 4.19
N MET A 198 -5.23 19.32 2.87
CA MET A 198 -5.12 18.04 2.16
C MET A 198 -3.83 18.00 1.35
N SER A 199 -3.18 16.84 1.27
CA SER A 199 -2.05 16.62 0.37
C SER A 199 -2.34 15.55 -0.66
N VAL A 200 -1.72 15.70 -1.82
CA VAL A 200 -1.93 14.88 -3.00
C VAL A 200 -0.60 14.54 -3.67
N ASP A 201 -0.43 13.28 -4.03
CA ASP A 201 0.84 12.77 -4.58
C ASP A 201 0.74 12.34 -6.06
N GLN A 202 -0.39 11.76 -6.48
CA GLN A 202 -0.62 11.26 -7.83
C GLN A 202 -0.86 12.38 -8.83
N ILE A 203 -0.22 12.26 -10.00
CA ILE A 203 -0.43 13.16 -11.16
C ILE A 203 -1.90 13.20 -11.58
N ARG A 204 -2.61 12.08 -11.46
CA ARG A 204 -4.03 11.94 -11.86
C ARG A 204 -5.02 12.45 -10.82
N ALA A 205 -4.55 12.99 -9.70
CA ALA A 205 -5.44 13.31 -8.61
C ALA A 205 -6.50 14.37 -8.93
N GLY A 206 -6.27 15.25 -9.91
CA GLY A 206 -7.29 16.18 -10.40
C GLY A 206 -8.57 15.49 -10.90
N LEU A 207 -8.51 14.19 -11.25
CA LEU A 207 -9.68 13.39 -11.66
C LEU A 207 -10.51 12.87 -10.48
N ILE A 208 -10.06 13.05 -9.24
CA ILE A 208 -10.77 12.55 -8.07
C ILE A 208 -12.01 13.40 -7.77
N TRP A 209 -11.94 14.71 -8.04
CA TRP A 209 -13.02 15.65 -7.75
C TRP A 209 -13.89 15.91 -8.98
N SER A 210 -15.20 15.98 -8.77
CA SER A 210 -16.11 16.59 -9.74
C SER A 210 -16.05 18.11 -9.66
N GLU A 211 -16.57 18.80 -10.69
CA GLU A 211 -16.69 20.27 -10.70
C GLU A 211 -17.46 20.77 -9.46
N THR A 212 -18.58 20.11 -9.13
CA THR A 212 -19.36 20.45 -7.94
C THR A 212 -18.59 20.23 -6.64
N ASP A 213 -17.74 19.19 -6.56
CA ASP A 213 -16.92 18.97 -5.36
C ASP A 213 -15.88 20.07 -5.19
N LEU A 214 -15.26 20.53 -6.27
CA LEU A 214 -14.27 21.61 -6.23
C LEU A 214 -14.89 22.93 -5.76
N ASP A 215 -16.10 23.25 -6.20
CA ASP A 215 -16.82 24.46 -5.76
C ASP A 215 -17.09 24.43 -4.25
N TYR A 216 -17.54 23.29 -3.72
CA TYR A 216 -17.82 23.14 -2.29
C TYR A 216 -16.57 23.01 -1.42
N LEU A 217 -15.50 22.44 -1.96
CA LEU A 217 -14.22 22.32 -1.25
C LEU A 217 -13.44 23.64 -1.27
N ASN A 218 -13.67 24.52 -2.26
CA ASN A 218 -13.07 25.86 -2.36
C ASN A 218 -11.57 25.86 -2.00
N PHE A 219 -10.80 25.06 -2.75
CA PHE A 219 -9.38 24.86 -2.48
C PHE A 219 -8.53 26.05 -2.93
N TYR A 220 -7.60 26.45 -2.08
CA TYR A 220 -6.41 27.17 -2.46
C TYR A 220 -5.28 26.15 -2.69
N CYS A 221 -4.93 25.97 -3.97
CA CYS A 221 -3.95 24.98 -4.42
C CYS A 221 -2.52 25.53 -4.29
N ILE A 222 -1.67 24.85 -3.54
CA ILE A 222 -0.29 25.25 -3.27
C ILE A 222 0.66 24.20 -3.81
N GLN A 223 1.58 24.63 -4.69
CA GLN A 223 2.66 23.77 -5.15
C GLN A 223 3.78 23.72 -4.11
N VAL A 224 4.07 22.53 -3.61
CA VAL A 224 5.15 22.26 -2.65
C VAL A 224 5.97 21.08 -3.15
N ASN A 225 7.15 21.38 -3.70
CA ASN A 225 8.11 20.36 -4.14
C ASN A 225 9.17 20.17 -3.05
N THR A 226 8.98 19.15 -2.20
CA THR A 226 9.90 18.82 -1.11
C THR A 226 11.07 17.97 -1.58
N PHE A 227 10.87 17.19 -2.66
CA PHE A 227 11.82 16.17 -3.15
C PHE A 227 12.25 15.15 -2.07
N GLU A 228 11.43 14.98 -1.03
CA GLU A 228 11.63 13.96 -0.01
C GLU A 228 11.09 12.61 -0.49
N ASP A 229 11.72 11.55 -0.02
CA ASP A 229 11.29 10.18 -0.27
C ASP A 229 9.98 9.86 0.46
N PHE A 230 9.28 8.85 -0.04
CA PHE A 230 7.95 8.43 0.40
C PHE A 230 8.02 7.20 1.32
N ASP A 231 9.02 7.13 2.20
CA ASP A 231 9.34 5.92 2.97
C ASP A 231 8.12 5.38 3.74
N VAL A 232 7.42 6.28 4.43
CA VAL A 232 6.26 5.92 5.27
C VAL A 232 5.02 5.65 4.42
N GLU A 233 4.84 6.39 3.33
CA GLU A 233 3.69 6.23 2.45
C GLU A 233 3.77 4.92 1.64
N LEU A 234 4.98 4.50 1.25
CA LEU A 234 5.25 3.27 0.50
C LEU A 234 5.14 2.02 1.38
N GLU A 235 5.43 2.11 2.67
CA GLU A 235 5.31 0.97 3.62
C GLU A 235 3.89 0.36 3.61
N TYR A 236 2.85 1.17 3.38
CA TYR A 236 1.46 0.74 3.35
C TYR A 236 0.94 0.40 1.95
N GLN A 237 1.74 0.63 0.90
CA GLN A 237 1.40 0.21 -0.45
C GLN A 237 1.84 -1.26 -0.67
N PRO A 238 1.08 -2.04 -1.44
CA PRO A 238 1.60 -3.32 -1.90
C PRO A 238 2.91 -3.08 -2.65
N PRO A 239 3.93 -3.95 -2.49
CA PRO A 239 5.19 -3.79 -3.18
C PRO A 239 4.94 -3.62 -4.68
N LEU A 240 5.49 -2.53 -5.26
CA LEU A 240 5.26 -2.14 -6.67
C LEU A 240 5.68 -3.23 -7.66
N PHE A 241 6.62 -4.05 -7.24
CA PHE A 241 6.99 -5.28 -7.88
C PHE A 241 6.49 -6.41 -6.99
N ASN A 242 5.51 -7.19 -7.47
CA ASN A 242 5.68 -8.63 -7.36
C ASN A 242 6.88 -8.89 -8.26
N ILE A 243 8.10 -8.79 -7.73
CA ILE A 243 9.21 -9.41 -8.43
C ILE A 243 8.71 -10.84 -8.61
N GLN A 244 8.61 -11.30 -9.85
CA GLN A 244 8.67 -12.73 -10.11
C GLN A 244 10.06 -13.11 -9.65
N ASP A 245 10.15 -13.25 -8.34
CA ASP A 245 11.38 -13.40 -7.64
C ASP A 245 11.81 -14.79 -8.08
N ASN A 246 12.89 -14.85 -8.84
CA ASN A 246 13.75 -16.02 -8.82
C ASN A 246 14.20 -16.32 -7.36
N ASN A 247 13.88 -15.45 -6.39
CA ASN A 247 13.95 -15.70 -4.94
C ASN A 247 12.85 -16.61 -4.38
N GLU A 248 11.82 -16.98 -5.14
CA GLU A 248 10.98 -18.12 -4.77
C GLU A 248 11.87 -19.36 -4.62
N ASP A 249 12.87 -19.56 -5.49
CA ASP A 249 13.84 -20.67 -5.38
C ASP A 249 14.61 -20.62 -4.06
N PHE A 250 15.08 -19.44 -3.63
CA PHE A 250 15.82 -19.28 -2.37
C PHE A 250 14.94 -19.45 -1.13
N GLY A 251 13.71 -18.92 -1.17
CA GLY A 251 12.73 -19.13 -0.11
C GLY A 251 12.34 -20.60 0.02
N LEU A 252 12.17 -21.29 -1.10
CA LEU A 252 11.92 -22.73 -1.15
C LEU A 252 13.08 -23.53 -0.60
N GLU A 253 14.33 -23.22 -1.00
CA GLU A 253 15.51 -23.89 -0.45
C GLU A 253 15.59 -23.73 1.07
N PHE A 254 15.34 -22.54 1.60
CA PHE A 254 15.34 -22.29 3.04
C PHE A 254 14.22 -23.04 3.78
N ILE A 255 13.00 -23.06 3.21
CA ILE A 255 11.87 -23.81 3.79
C ILE A 255 12.10 -25.32 3.70
N LEU A 256 12.70 -25.82 2.62
CA LEU A 256 13.02 -27.25 2.47
C LEU A 256 14.14 -27.66 3.44
N GLN A 257 15.10 -26.78 3.73
CA GLN A 257 16.16 -27.02 4.72
C GLN A 257 15.62 -27.17 6.15
N SER A 258 14.51 -26.49 6.50
CA SER A 258 13.90 -26.62 7.82
C SER A 258 13.05 -27.89 7.98
N MET A 259 12.65 -28.53 6.87
CA MET A 259 11.83 -29.73 6.84
C MET A 259 12.65 -31.02 6.98
N THR A 260 12.02 -32.08 7.48
CA THR A 260 12.60 -33.42 7.57
C THR A 260 12.78 -34.08 6.20
N VAL A 261 13.70 -35.05 6.11
CA VAL A 261 13.96 -35.84 4.89
C VAL A 261 12.68 -36.49 4.34
N THR A 262 11.81 -36.98 5.23
CA THR A 262 10.54 -37.62 4.85
C THR A 262 9.53 -36.61 4.30
N GLN A 263 9.44 -35.41 4.89
CA GLN A 263 8.59 -34.32 4.34
C GLN A 263 9.04 -33.91 2.94
N ARG A 264 10.36 -33.71 2.75
CA ARG A 264 10.94 -33.39 1.45
C ARG A 264 10.62 -34.45 0.39
N LYS A 265 10.70 -35.73 0.76
CA LYS A 265 10.34 -36.85 -0.13
C LYS A 265 8.87 -36.82 -0.54
N ILE A 266 7.95 -36.49 0.38
CA ILE A 266 6.52 -36.36 0.06
C ILE A 266 6.27 -35.17 -0.88
N ILE A 267 6.89 -34.01 -0.62
CA ILE A 267 6.78 -32.82 -1.48
C ILE A 267 7.31 -33.12 -2.90
N LYS A 268 8.43 -33.86 -3.01
CA LYS A 268 8.96 -34.32 -4.29
C LYS A 268 7.98 -35.22 -5.05
N GLN A 269 7.24 -36.10 -4.36
CA GLN A 269 6.20 -36.92 -5.00
C GLN A 269 5.05 -36.08 -5.55
N ILE A 270 4.65 -35.04 -4.83
CA ILE A 270 3.64 -34.10 -5.31
C ILE A 270 4.16 -33.33 -6.53
N ALA A 271 5.42 -32.89 -6.51
CA ALA A 271 6.06 -32.20 -7.63
C ALA A 271 6.16 -33.10 -8.89
N GLU A 272 6.62 -34.34 -8.74
CA GLU A 272 6.69 -35.33 -9.84
C GLU A 272 5.30 -35.55 -10.48
N PHE A 273 4.27 -35.73 -9.65
CA PHE A 273 2.89 -35.92 -10.14
C PHE A 273 2.34 -34.71 -10.90
N GLN A 274 2.77 -33.50 -10.55
CA GLN A 274 2.35 -32.26 -11.19
C GLN A 274 3.11 -31.94 -12.49
N VAL A 275 4.33 -32.47 -12.64
CA VAL A 275 5.18 -32.30 -13.83
C VAL A 275 4.82 -33.33 -14.91
N ASP A 276 4.27 -34.49 -14.55
CA ASP A 276 3.88 -35.53 -15.50
C ASP A 276 2.89 -35.00 -16.57
N ASP A 277 3.34 -35.01 -17.84
CA ASP A 277 2.65 -34.49 -19.04
C ASP A 277 1.26 -35.11 -19.32
N GLN A 278 0.91 -36.20 -18.62
CA GLN A 278 -0.39 -36.88 -18.77
C GLN A 278 -1.52 -36.19 -17.99
N ASN A 279 -1.19 -35.26 -17.08
CA ASN A 279 -2.16 -34.53 -16.27
C ASN A 279 -2.40 -33.12 -16.83
N PRO A 280 -3.66 -32.63 -16.85
CA PRO A 280 -3.92 -31.24 -17.24
C PRO A 280 -3.18 -30.29 -16.29
N LYS A 281 -2.45 -29.32 -16.86
CA LYS A 281 -1.69 -28.29 -16.13
C LYS A 281 -2.54 -27.71 -14.99
N GLY A 282 -2.12 -27.93 -13.74
CA GLY A 282 -2.86 -27.52 -12.55
C GLY A 282 -3.70 -28.61 -11.86
N SER A 283 -3.61 -29.88 -12.27
CA SER A 283 -4.20 -31.00 -11.54
C SER A 283 -3.42 -31.24 -10.25
N GLY A 284 -4.02 -30.93 -9.10
CA GLY A 284 -3.49 -31.31 -7.79
C GLY A 284 -3.59 -32.83 -7.55
N CYS A 285 -2.82 -33.34 -6.59
CA CYS A 285 -2.84 -34.75 -6.20
C CYS A 285 -3.93 -35.00 -5.17
N SER A 286 -4.75 -36.05 -5.34
CA SER A 286 -5.70 -36.45 -4.30
C SER A 286 -4.98 -37.21 -3.18
N ILE A 287 -5.48 -37.11 -1.94
CA ILE A 287 -4.88 -37.81 -0.78
C ILE A 287 -4.77 -39.32 -0.97
N LYS A 288 -5.65 -39.92 -1.79
CA LYS A 288 -5.65 -41.37 -2.06
C LYS A 288 -4.54 -41.76 -3.03
N GLU A 289 -4.31 -40.96 -4.06
CA GLU A 289 -3.22 -41.17 -5.02
C GLU A 289 -1.87 -40.93 -4.35
N LEU A 290 -1.75 -39.87 -3.55
CA LEU A 290 -0.54 -39.58 -2.79
C LEU A 290 -0.19 -40.73 -1.83
N LEU A 291 -1.19 -41.35 -1.20
CA LEU A 291 -0.97 -42.51 -0.34
C LEU A 291 -0.39 -43.70 -1.13
N ILE A 292 -0.95 -44.00 -2.31
CA ILE A 292 -0.47 -45.12 -3.15
C ILE A 292 0.99 -44.90 -3.52
N MET A 293 1.34 -43.69 -4.01
CA MET A 293 2.72 -43.33 -4.38
C MET A 293 3.69 -43.39 -3.18
N CYS A 294 3.26 -42.88 -2.03
CA CYS A 294 4.07 -42.91 -0.80
C CYS A 294 4.29 -44.33 -0.28
N VAL A 295 3.32 -45.23 -0.43
CA VAL A 295 3.45 -46.64 -0.02
C VAL A 295 4.38 -47.39 -0.97
N GLU A 296 4.25 -47.18 -2.29
CA GLU A 296 5.13 -47.79 -3.31
C GLU A 296 6.61 -47.41 -3.10
N LYS A 297 6.89 -46.15 -2.73
CA LYS A 297 8.24 -45.66 -2.45
C LYS A 297 8.69 -45.81 -0.99
N MET A 298 7.91 -46.50 -0.15
CA MET A 298 8.16 -46.71 1.29
C MET A 298 8.42 -45.41 2.09
N ILE A 299 7.73 -44.31 1.77
CA ILE A 299 7.89 -42.99 2.41
C ILE A 299 6.94 -42.85 3.61
N ALA A 300 5.68 -43.28 3.47
CA ALA A 300 4.66 -43.20 4.52
C ALA A 300 3.65 -44.34 4.40
N LEU A 301 3.12 -44.81 5.54
CA LEU A 301 2.25 -46.00 5.61
C LEU A 301 0.78 -45.66 5.91
N SER A 302 0.49 -44.44 6.37
CA SER A 302 -0.86 -44.02 6.78
C SER A 302 -1.20 -42.61 6.27
N GLN A 303 -2.48 -42.40 5.95
CA GLN A 303 -2.99 -41.07 5.59
C GLN A 303 -2.81 -40.04 6.69
N GLN A 304 -2.88 -40.46 7.95
CA GLN A 304 -2.72 -39.56 9.10
C GLN A 304 -1.28 -39.02 9.17
N GLN A 305 -0.29 -39.90 8.94
CA GLN A 305 1.12 -39.52 8.89
C GLN A 305 1.40 -38.53 7.77
N ILE A 306 0.81 -38.73 6.57
CA ILE A 306 0.97 -37.80 5.44
C ILE A 306 0.40 -36.43 5.79
N LYS A 307 -0.80 -36.35 6.39
CA LYS A 307 -1.42 -35.08 6.77
C LYS A 307 -0.63 -34.32 7.84
N GLU A 308 -0.09 -35.03 8.82
CA GLU A 308 0.77 -34.43 9.85
C GLU A 308 2.04 -33.85 9.24
N MET A 309 2.66 -34.57 8.29
CA MET A 309 3.89 -34.13 7.62
C MET A 309 3.65 -32.98 6.63
N LEU A 310 2.50 -32.93 5.96
CA LEU A 310 2.13 -31.86 5.05
C LEU A 310 1.71 -30.57 5.75
N ARG A 311 1.39 -30.61 7.05
CA ARG A 311 0.91 -29.44 7.80
C ARG A 311 1.89 -28.28 7.75
N GLU A 312 3.18 -28.57 7.94
CA GLU A 312 4.24 -27.57 7.87
C GLU A 312 4.33 -26.92 6.47
N ALA A 313 4.19 -27.72 5.41
CA ALA A 313 4.19 -27.23 4.03
C ALA A 313 2.96 -26.38 3.69
N ILE A 314 1.81 -26.67 4.31
CA ILE A 314 0.58 -25.89 4.18
C ILE A 314 0.71 -24.55 4.93
N ASP A 315 1.26 -24.58 6.15
CA ASP A 315 1.47 -23.38 6.97
C ASP A 315 2.43 -22.39 6.28
N HIS A 316 3.46 -22.90 5.58
CA HIS A 316 4.37 -22.11 4.75
C HIS A 316 3.82 -21.75 3.35
N LYS A 317 2.56 -22.10 3.04
CA LYS A 317 1.89 -21.87 1.75
C LYS A 317 2.61 -22.47 0.53
N LEU A 318 3.44 -23.49 0.74
CA LEU A 318 4.05 -24.24 -0.37
C LEU A 318 3.03 -25.13 -1.07
N ILE A 319 2.10 -25.70 -0.30
CA ILE A 319 1.03 -26.55 -0.80
C ILE A 319 -0.29 -25.94 -0.41
N ILE A 320 -1.19 -25.78 -1.38
CA ILE A 320 -2.53 -25.28 -1.16
C ILE A 320 -3.52 -26.44 -1.28
N GLU A 321 -4.40 -26.53 -0.30
CA GLU A 321 -5.56 -27.42 -0.35
C GLU A 321 -6.67 -26.73 -1.15
N ARG A 322 -6.98 -27.27 -2.33
CA ARG A 322 -8.12 -26.81 -3.14
C ARG A 322 -9.21 -27.88 -3.17
N PRO A 323 -10.50 -27.53 -3.07
CA PRO A 323 -11.57 -28.47 -3.34
C PRO A 323 -11.75 -28.63 -4.86
N ASP A 324 -11.72 -29.87 -5.35
CA ASP A 324 -12.08 -30.21 -6.73
C ASP A 324 -13.60 -30.03 -6.95
N ALA A 325 -14.05 -29.97 -8.21
CA ALA A 325 -15.45 -29.86 -8.63
C ALA A 325 -16.35 -30.99 -8.05
N LYS A 326 -15.74 -32.09 -7.57
CA LYS A 326 -16.41 -33.22 -6.90
C LYS A 326 -16.35 -33.17 -5.36
N GLY A 327 -15.88 -32.06 -4.76
CA GLY A 327 -15.79 -31.86 -3.32
C GLY A 327 -14.65 -32.64 -2.63
N LYS A 328 -13.68 -33.17 -3.40
CA LYS A 328 -12.49 -33.82 -2.86
C LYS A 328 -11.36 -32.81 -2.68
N ILE A 329 -10.59 -32.94 -1.60
CA ILE A 329 -9.42 -32.11 -1.35
C ILE A 329 -8.28 -32.58 -2.25
N ILE A 330 -7.74 -31.67 -3.05
CA ILE A 330 -6.54 -31.85 -3.86
C ILE A 330 -5.41 -30.99 -3.30
N TYR A 331 -4.20 -31.54 -3.29
CA TYR A 331 -2.98 -30.87 -2.87
C TYR A 331 -2.24 -30.36 -4.10
N GLN A 332 -1.99 -29.05 -4.17
CA GLN A 332 -1.32 -28.40 -5.29
C GLN A 332 -0.18 -27.51 -4.81
N ILE A 333 1.00 -27.63 -5.42
CA ILE A 333 2.08 -26.64 -5.27
C ILE A 333 1.73 -25.41 -6.15
N GLU A 334 1.73 -24.22 -5.56
CA GLU A 334 1.39 -22.95 -6.22
C GLU A 334 2.62 -22.21 -6.77
N ASN A 335 3.57 -22.96 -7.33
CA ASN A 335 4.80 -22.39 -7.89
C ASN A 335 4.80 -22.49 -9.43
N PRO A 336 5.58 -21.64 -10.14
CA PRO A 336 5.78 -21.78 -11.58
C PRO A 336 6.31 -23.16 -11.95
N LEU A 337 5.86 -23.72 -13.10
CA LEU A 337 6.26 -25.08 -13.55
C LEU A 337 7.78 -25.28 -13.60
N GLN A 338 8.55 -24.23 -13.92
CA GLN A 338 10.02 -24.24 -13.93
C GLN A 338 10.62 -24.53 -12.54
N VAL A 339 9.99 -24.05 -11.48
CA VAL A 339 10.40 -24.27 -10.09
C VAL A 339 10.00 -25.68 -9.64
N ILE A 340 8.84 -26.16 -10.06
CA ILE A 340 8.38 -27.54 -9.80
C ILE A 340 9.30 -28.56 -10.48
N GLU A 341 9.75 -28.30 -11.71
CA GLU A 341 10.75 -29.11 -12.43
C GLU A 341 12.13 -29.10 -11.74
N LYS A 342 12.54 -27.98 -11.12
CA LYS A 342 13.75 -27.96 -10.28
C LYS A 342 13.57 -28.80 -9.01
N LEU A 343 12.40 -28.71 -8.35
CA LEU A 343 12.08 -29.49 -7.16
C LEU A 343 12.02 -31.01 -7.40
N SER A 344 11.53 -31.44 -8.57
CA SER A 344 11.56 -32.86 -8.94
C SER A 344 12.99 -33.37 -9.21
N ASN A 345 13.84 -32.52 -9.78
CA ASN A 345 15.23 -32.85 -10.10
C ASN A 345 16.23 -32.69 -8.94
N LEU A 346 15.83 -32.07 -7.83
CA LEU A 346 16.68 -31.90 -6.65
C LEU A 346 16.96 -33.26 -5.97
N ASN A 347 18.24 -33.52 -5.69
CA ASN A 347 18.72 -34.64 -4.87
C ASN A 347 18.55 -34.27 -3.40
N LEU A 348 17.57 -34.89 -2.73
CA LEU A 348 17.16 -34.56 -1.35
C LEU A 348 17.90 -35.39 -0.28
N ASP A 349 19.04 -36.01 -0.63
CA ASP A 349 19.82 -36.88 0.24
C ASP A 349 20.92 -36.14 1.05
N TYR A 350 20.82 -34.82 1.18
CA TYR A 350 21.61 -34.05 2.16
C TYR A 350 20.91 -33.98 3.53
#